data_AF-A0A8H8T3F3-F1
#
_entry.id   AF-A0A8H8T3F3-F1
#
_cell.length_a   1.000
_cell.length_b   1.000
_cell.length_c   1.000
_cell.angle_alpha   90.00
_cell.angle_beta   90.00
_cell.angle_gamma   90.00
#
_symmetry.space_group_name_H-M   'P 1'
#
loop_
_entity.id
_entity.type
_entity.pdbx_description
1 polymer ?
#
loop_
_entity_poly.entity_id
_entity_poly.type
_entity_poly.pdbx_seq_one_letter_code
_entity_poly.pdbx_strand_id
1 'polypeptide(L)'
;MAPGSTRGLGQWPSPPHSLPCCPIGNTPAILGMTWLTLESPLIDWQQGLVTFPEQVQIASEEEADPDPLADLPTQYHEFARVFGEEEFKVLPPHREYDISIDLLPDAKLSPGPIYGMTNAESRR
;
A
#
# COMPACT_ATOMS: atom_id res chain seq x y z
N MET A 1 40.83 -56.27 -13.48
CA MET A 1 41.43 -55.43 -12.42
C MET A 1 41.04 -54.00 -12.73
N ALA A 2 40.36 -53.34 -11.79
CA ALA A 2 39.82 -51.97 -11.80
C ALA A 2 38.65 -51.64 -12.79
N PRO A 3 37.46 -51.30 -12.26
CA PRO A 3 36.25 -50.96 -13.01
C PRO A 3 36.11 -49.45 -13.29
N GLY A 4 35.14 -49.11 -14.14
CA GLY A 4 34.76 -47.74 -14.48
C GLY A 4 33.87 -47.03 -13.45
N SER A 5 33.28 -45.94 -13.93
CA SER A 5 32.38 -45.00 -13.24
C SER A 5 33.07 -43.87 -12.48
N THR A 6 32.81 -42.62 -12.91
CA THR A 6 32.25 -41.55 -12.06
C THR A 6 32.26 -40.24 -12.87
N ARG A 7 31.07 -39.65 -13.07
CA ARG A 7 30.74 -38.28 -12.61
C ARG A 7 29.30 -37.99 -12.98
N GLY A 8 28.45 -38.09 -11.97
CA GLY A 8 27.06 -37.67 -12.03
C GLY A 8 26.96 -36.18 -12.34
N LEU A 9 25.94 -35.84 -13.13
CA LEU A 9 25.50 -34.47 -13.34
C LEU A 9 25.07 -33.91 -11.98
N GLY A 10 25.82 -32.91 -11.51
CA GLY A 10 25.54 -32.17 -10.29
C GLY A 10 24.17 -31.54 -10.38
N GLN A 11 23.28 -32.04 -9.53
CA GLN A 11 21.97 -31.47 -9.25
C GLN A 11 22.23 -30.19 -8.47
N TRP A 12 22.03 -29.02 -9.08
CA TRP A 12 22.14 -27.75 -8.36
C TRP A 12 20.99 -27.67 -7.36
N PRO A 13 21.22 -27.44 -6.06
CA PRO A 13 20.12 -27.18 -5.15
C PRO A 13 19.48 -25.86 -5.57
N SER A 14 18.22 -25.93 -6.04
CA SER A 14 17.40 -24.74 -6.22
C SER A 14 17.36 -23.99 -4.90
N PRO A 15 17.71 -22.69 -4.85
CA PRO A 15 17.54 -21.92 -3.63
C PRO A 15 16.05 -21.90 -3.28
N PRO A 16 15.68 -22.00 -1.99
CA PRO A 16 14.33 -21.67 -1.59
C PRO A 16 14.07 -20.22 -2.00
N HIS A 17 13.13 -20.00 -2.91
CA HIS A 17 12.68 -18.66 -3.27
C HIS A 17 11.88 -18.10 -2.09
N SER A 18 12.57 -17.64 -1.04
CA SER A 18 11.95 -16.94 0.07
C SER A 18 11.70 -15.50 -0.36
N LEU A 19 10.44 -15.19 -0.68
CA LEU A 19 10.03 -13.82 -0.94
C LEU A 19 9.94 -13.08 0.40
N PRO A 20 10.49 -11.85 0.51
CA PRO A 20 10.40 -11.07 1.72
C PRO A 20 8.94 -10.70 1.97
N CYS A 21 8.37 -11.20 3.06
CA CYS A 21 7.04 -10.84 3.52
C CYS A 21 7.15 -9.91 4.74
N CYS A 22 6.65 -8.69 4.60
CA CYS A 22 6.44 -7.80 5.74
C CYS A 22 5.03 -8.02 6.29
N PRO A 23 4.85 -8.06 7.62
CA PRO A 23 3.53 -8.09 8.23
C PRO A 23 2.88 -6.70 8.14
N ILE A 24 2.16 -6.43 7.05
CA ILE A 24 1.18 -5.33 6.97
C ILE A 24 -0.17 -5.95 7.35
N GLY A 25 -0.46 -5.95 8.65
CA GLY A 25 -1.65 -6.60 9.20
C GLY A 25 -1.64 -8.12 9.03
N ASN A 26 -2.83 -8.74 9.08
CA ASN A 26 -3.00 -10.20 9.05
C ASN A 26 -2.86 -10.82 7.64
N THR A 27 -2.14 -10.14 6.74
CA THR A 27 -1.99 -10.51 5.32
C THR A 27 -0.51 -10.49 4.92
N PRO A 28 0.02 -11.58 4.33
CA PRO A 28 1.39 -11.59 3.84
C PRO A 28 1.49 -10.73 2.56
N ALA A 29 2.23 -9.62 2.63
CA ALA A 29 2.56 -8.81 1.47
C ALA A 29 3.88 -9.29 0.83
N ILE A 30 3.94 -9.43 -0.49
CA ILE A 30 5.19 -9.76 -1.21
C ILE A 30 5.89 -8.46 -1.60
N LEU A 31 7.10 -8.25 -1.11
CA LEU A 31 7.92 -7.11 -1.50
C LEU A 31 8.74 -7.44 -2.74
N GLY A 32 8.63 -6.58 -3.76
CA GLY A 32 9.37 -6.72 -5.00
C GLY A 32 10.85 -6.32 -4.85
N MET A 33 11.71 -6.89 -5.71
CA MET A 33 13.14 -6.56 -5.79
C MET A 33 13.40 -5.08 -6.12
N THR A 34 12.53 -4.47 -6.92
CA THR A 34 12.60 -3.04 -7.26
C THR A 34 12.41 -2.16 -6.03
N TRP A 35 11.47 -2.52 -5.17
CA TRP A 35 11.19 -1.80 -3.93
C TRP A 35 12.35 -1.94 -2.93
N LEU A 36 12.90 -3.15 -2.78
CA LEU A 36 14.06 -3.39 -1.91
C LEU A 36 15.31 -2.61 -2.31
N THR A 37 15.54 -2.46 -3.62
CA THR A 37 16.69 -1.70 -4.13
C THR A 37 16.52 -0.20 -3.90
N LEU A 38 15.28 0.29 -4.00
CA LEU A 38 14.96 1.71 -3.79
C LEU A 38 15.10 2.10 -2.32
N GLU A 39 14.41 1.38 -1.43
CA GLU A 39 14.30 1.73 -0.01
C GLU A 39 15.49 1.25 0.84
N SER A 40 16.31 0.33 0.31
CA SER A 40 17.51 -0.23 0.97
C SER A 40 17.33 -0.54 2.47
N PRO A 41 16.28 -1.28 2.88
CA PRO A 41 16.03 -1.53 4.29
C PRO A 41 17.02 -2.57 4.85
N LEU A 42 17.23 -2.52 6.17
CA LEU A 42 17.94 -3.54 6.92
C LEU A 42 16.99 -4.70 7.24
N ILE A 43 17.27 -5.88 6.68
CA ILE A 43 16.43 -7.07 6.84
C ILE A 43 17.13 -8.08 7.76
N ASP A 44 16.50 -8.41 8.89
CA ASP A 44 16.86 -9.58 9.70
C ASP A 44 16.06 -10.79 9.24
N TRP A 45 16.74 -11.69 8.52
CA TRP A 45 16.15 -12.91 7.97
C TRP A 45 15.83 -13.98 9.01
N GLN A 46 16.48 -14.00 10.17
CA GLN A 46 16.16 -14.96 11.24
C GLN A 46 14.88 -14.57 11.97
N GLN A 47 14.67 -13.26 12.17
CA GLN A 47 13.52 -12.74 12.89
C GLN A 47 12.36 -12.32 11.98
N GLY A 48 12.58 -12.25 10.66
CA GLY A 48 11.59 -11.75 9.70
C GLY A 48 11.30 -10.26 9.91
N LEU A 49 12.29 -9.49 10.37
CA LEU A 49 12.15 -8.09 10.71
C LEU A 49 12.73 -7.22 9.60
N VAL A 50 12.01 -6.16 9.24
CA VAL A 50 12.49 -5.12 8.33
C VAL A 50 12.61 -3.82 9.11
N THR A 51 13.80 -3.23 9.08
CA THR A 51 14.14 -1.98 9.77
C THR A 51 14.64 -0.96 8.76
N PHE A 52 14.20 0.28 8.90
CA PHE A 52 14.60 1.36 8.01
C PHE A 52 15.64 2.23 8.72
N PRO A 53 16.80 2.50 8.09
CA PRO A 53 17.83 3.35 8.69
C PRO A 53 17.40 4.81 8.79
N GLU A 54 16.47 5.24 7.94
CA GLU A 54 15.87 6.57 7.96
C GLU A 54 14.54 6.53 8.72
N GLN A 55 14.45 7.34 9.79
CA GLN A 55 13.21 7.55 10.51
C GLN A 55 12.34 8.52 9.71
N VAL A 56 11.48 7.98 8.85
CA VAL A 56 10.44 8.77 8.21
C VAL A 56 9.42 9.13 9.29
N GLN A 57 9.27 10.43 9.57
CA GLN A 57 8.17 10.94 10.37
C GLN A 57 6.88 10.60 9.61
N ILE A 58 6.11 9.64 10.11
CA ILE A 58 4.76 9.40 9.60
C ILE A 58 3.98 10.67 9.96
N ALA A 59 3.59 11.45 8.95
CA ALA A 59 2.84 12.67 9.15
C ALA A 59 1.61 12.36 10.01
N SER A 60 1.58 12.94 11.22
CA SER A 60 0.41 12.89 12.09
C SER A 60 -0.69 13.75 11.47
N GLU A 61 -1.95 13.33 11.56
CA GLU A 61 -3.11 14.03 10.99
C GLU A 61 -3.35 15.44 11.60
N GLU A 62 -2.55 15.83 12.60
CA GLU A 62 -2.74 17.04 13.42
C GLU A 62 -1.74 18.18 13.13
N GLU A 63 -0.70 17.95 12.33
CA GLU A 63 0.30 18.99 12.00
C GLU A 63 0.20 19.31 10.51
N ALA A 64 -0.68 20.27 10.16
CA ALA A 64 -0.61 20.90 8.84
C ALA A 64 0.69 21.70 8.78
N ASP A 65 1.58 21.34 7.84
CA ASP A 65 2.81 22.10 7.60
C ASP A 65 2.45 23.58 7.33
N PRO A 66 3.05 24.55 8.07
CA PRO A 66 2.77 25.96 7.83
C PRO A 66 3.14 26.44 6.41
N ASP A 67 3.99 25.71 5.67
CA ASP A 67 4.30 26.01 4.27
C ASP A 67 4.13 24.79 3.35
N PRO A 68 2.88 24.44 2.96
CA PRO A 68 2.60 23.26 2.13
C PRO A 68 3.19 23.36 0.71
N LEU A 69 3.72 24.54 0.32
CA LEU A 69 4.30 24.77 -1.00
C LEU A 69 5.78 24.39 -1.09
N ALA A 70 6.46 24.20 0.05
CA ALA A 70 7.87 23.81 0.10
C ALA A 70 8.10 22.43 -0.52
N ASP A 71 7.19 21.49 -0.28
CA ASP A 71 7.26 20.11 -0.76
C ASP A 71 6.57 19.89 -2.12
N LEU A 72 5.79 20.88 -2.58
CA LEU A 72 5.08 20.80 -3.86
C LEU A 72 6.00 21.19 -5.03
N PRO A 73 6.00 20.42 -6.13
CA PRO A 73 6.67 20.83 -7.35
C PRO A 73 6.18 22.21 -7.83
N THR A 74 7.11 23.03 -8.34
CA THR A 74 6.85 24.43 -8.71
C THR A 74 5.74 24.60 -9.75
N GLN A 75 5.45 23.58 -10.55
CA GLN A 75 4.35 23.57 -11.51
C GLN A 75 2.97 23.69 -10.82
N TYR A 76 2.85 23.27 -9.56
CA TYR A 76 1.59 23.28 -8.81
C TYR A 76 1.42 24.52 -7.92
N HIS A 77 2.42 25.40 -7.85
CA HIS A 77 2.36 26.62 -7.05
C HIS A 77 1.24 27.56 -7.50
N GLU A 78 0.85 27.51 -8.77
CA GLU A 78 -0.32 28.25 -9.27
C GLU A 78 -1.65 27.80 -8.65
N PHE A 79 -1.70 26.55 -8.14
CA PHE A 79 -2.86 25.96 -7.47
C PHE A 79 -2.71 25.94 -5.95
N ALA A 80 -1.77 26.70 -5.37
CA ALA A 80 -1.53 26.78 -3.93
C ALA A 80 -2.83 26.95 -3.11
N ARG A 81 -3.77 27.73 -3.64
CA ARG A 81 -5.07 27.99 -3.03
C ARG A 81 -5.89 26.71 -2.79
N VAL A 82 -5.82 25.73 -3.71
CA VAL A 82 -6.56 24.45 -3.62
C VAL A 82 -6.10 23.59 -2.44
N PHE A 83 -4.85 23.76 -2.01
CA PHE A 83 -4.28 23.05 -0.87
C PHE A 83 -4.51 23.77 0.47
N GLY A 84 -5.18 24.93 0.49
CA GLY A 84 -5.51 25.64 1.71
C GLY A 84 -6.74 25.06 2.42
N GLU A 85 -6.77 25.16 3.75
CA GLU A 85 -7.88 24.63 4.60
C GLU A 85 -9.27 25.16 4.21
N GLU A 86 -9.33 26.39 3.69
CA GLU A 86 -10.60 27.04 3.32
C GLU A 86 -11.26 26.38 2.11
N GLU A 87 -10.50 25.93 1.10
CA GLU A 87 -11.03 25.25 -0.08
C GLU A 87 -11.35 23.78 0.22
N PHE A 88 -10.67 23.14 1.18
CA PHE A 88 -10.94 21.75 1.58
C PHE A 88 -12.32 21.56 2.22
N LYS A 89 -12.83 22.59 2.91
CA LYS A 89 -14.16 22.55 3.56
C LYS A 89 -15.32 22.63 2.58
N VAL A 90 -15.05 22.91 1.31
CA VAL A 90 -16.07 23.11 0.28
C VAL A 90 -16.16 21.87 -0.61
N LEU A 91 -17.36 21.30 -0.72
CA LEU A 91 -17.59 20.21 -1.65
C LEU A 91 -17.41 20.69 -3.09
N PRO A 92 -16.78 19.89 -3.97
CA PRO A 92 -16.72 20.19 -5.40
C PRO A 92 -18.12 20.45 -5.97
N PRO A 93 -18.25 21.31 -7.00
CA PRO A 93 -19.53 21.58 -7.62
C PRO A 93 -20.15 20.30 -8.18
N HIS A 94 -21.48 20.18 -8.03
CA HIS A 94 -22.25 19.06 -8.57
C HIS A 94 -22.09 19.01 -10.10
N ARG A 95 -21.88 17.81 -10.65
CA ARG A 95 -21.74 17.60 -12.09
C ARG A 95 -23.09 17.20 -12.70
N GLU A 96 -23.34 17.56 -13.96
CA GLU A 96 -24.62 17.23 -14.63
C GLU A 96 -24.72 15.77 -15.07
N TYR A 97 -23.61 15.04 -15.09
CA TYR A 97 -23.60 13.63 -15.42
C TYR A 97 -23.59 12.79 -14.15
N ASP A 98 -24.49 11.81 -14.15
CA ASP A 98 -24.51 10.73 -13.19
C ASP A 98 -23.71 9.55 -13.76
N ILE A 99 -23.05 8.80 -12.90
CA ILE A 99 -22.35 7.56 -13.27
C ILE A 99 -23.31 6.39 -13.05
N SER A 100 -23.91 5.87 -14.12
CA SER A 100 -24.81 4.71 -14.02
C SER A 100 -24.04 3.44 -13.66
N ILE A 101 -24.59 2.67 -12.74
CA ILE A 101 -24.15 1.30 -12.47
C ILE A 101 -25.04 0.37 -13.29
N ASP A 102 -24.58 0.01 -14.49
CA ASP A 102 -25.34 -0.87 -15.38
C ASP A 102 -25.34 -2.30 -14.84
N LEU A 103 -26.53 -2.86 -14.64
CA LEU A 103 -26.70 -4.24 -14.21
C LEU A 103 -26.65 -5.19 -15.40
N LEU A 104 -26.12 -6.40 -15.18
CA LEU A 104 -26.26 -7.48 -16.16
C LEU A 104 -27.75 -7.81 -16.37
N PRO A 105 -28.15 -8.21 -17.60
CA PRO A 105 -29.50 -8.70 -17.84
C PRO A 105 -29.77 -9.89 -16.89
N ASP A 106 -30.92 -9.86 -16.21
CA ASP A 106 -31.36 -10.82 -15.18
C ASP A 106 -30.62 -10.79 -13.83
N ALA A 107 -29.83 -9.74 -13.55
CA ALA A 107 -29.21 -9.56 -12.23
C ALA A 107 -30.27 -9.34 -11.14
N LYS A 108 -30.44 -10.32 -10.24
CA LYS A 108 -31.29 -10.22 -9.06
C LYS A 108 -30.46 -9.78 -7.86
N LEU A 109 -30.68 -8.56 -7.38
CA LEU A 109 -30.09 -8.08 -6.13
C LEU A 109 -30.82 -8.74 -4.95
N SER A 110 -30.07 -9.46 -4.10
CA SER A 110 -30.59 -9.94 -2.83
C SER A 110 -30.37 -8.86 -1.76
N PRO A 111 -31.41 -8.41 -1.04
CA PRO A 111 -31.21 -7.54 0.12
C PRO A 111 -30.42 -8.32 1.19
N GLY A 112 -29.27 -7.78 1.60
CA GLY A 112 -28.48 -8.30 2.72
C GLY A 112 -28.96 -7.72 4.05
N PRO A 113 -28.77 -8.42 5.17
CA PRO A 113 -29.07 -7.86 6.49
C PRO A 113 -28.17 -6.65 6.77
N ILE A 114 -28.76 -5.55 7.23
CA ILE A 114 -28.02 -4.41 7.78
C ILE A 114 -27.65 -4.80 9.21
N TYR A 115 -26.36 -5.05 9.45
CA TYR A 115 -25.87 -5.33 10.79
C TYR A 115 -25.90 -4.04 11.62
N GLY A 116 -26.41 -4.13 12.85
CA GLY A 116 -26.42 -2.98 13.76
C GLY A 116 -25.01 -2.59 14.16
N MET A 117 -24.71 -1.29 14.07
CA MET A 117 -23.45 -0.73 14.57
C MET A 117 -23.43 -0.76 16.10
N THR A 118 -22.23 -0.78 16.70
CA THR A 118 -22.11 -0.66 18.16
C THR A 118 -22.40 0.77 18.62
N ASN A 119 -22.76 0.95 19.89
CA ASN A 119 -23.03 2.29 20.46
C ASN A 119 -21.83 3.24 20.40
N ALA A 120 -20.60 2.71 20.34
CA ALA A 120 -19.40 3.52 20.19
C ALA A 120 -19.25 4.06 18.75
N GLU A 121 -19.69 3.29 17.75
CA GLU A 121 -19.58 3.64 16.33
C GLU A 121 -20.70 4.58 15.88
N SER A 122 -21.91 4.46 16.45
CA SER A 122 -23.06 5.30 16.08
C SER A 122 -23.00 6.70 16.67
N ARG A 123 -22.09 6.94 17.62
CA ARG A 123 -21.91 8.23 18.28
C ARG A 123 -20.81 9.01 17.57
N ARG A 124 -21.18 9.74 16.51
CA ARG A 124 -20.39 10.82 15.89
C ARG A 124 -21.13 12.13 16.01
#